data_AF-A0A4Z0MMZ9-F1
#
_entry.id   AF-A0A4Z0MMZ9-F1
#
_cell.length_a   1.000
_cell.length_b   1.000
_cell.length_c   1.000
_cell.angle_alpha   90.00
_cell.angle_beta   90.00
_cell.angle_gamma   90.00
#
_symmetry.space_group_name_H-M   'P 1'
#
loop_
_entity.id
_entity.type
_entity.pdbx_description
1 polymer ?
#
loop_
_entity_poly.entity_id
_entity_poly.type
_entity_poly.pdbx_seq_one_letter_code
_entity_poly.pdbx_strand_id
1 'polypeptide(L)'
;MSVLVGKRAPSFKATAVIDGEFEEDFSLDRYLGKKHVIFYFYPADFTFVCPTEIIAFQERLADFEAKGVAIVGCSTDTHFSHFAWLQTARDNGGIEGVTYPLVADATKTIAANYDVLGGHFDYNEAGEMIFVGSPLAYRGLFLIDKDGIVRHQVVNDGPLGRSIDEAMRMVDALQYFEKNGEVCPANWEEGKEAMSATREGVANYLGKQAAH
;
A
#
# COMPACT_ATOMS: atom_id res chain seq x y z
N MET A 1 5.58 1.99 -15.84
CA MET A 1 5.20 2.75 -14.63
C MET A 1 4.07 3.72 -14.95
N SER A 2 2.84 3.24 -14.85
CA SER A 2 1.64 4.04 -14.87
C SER A 2 1.59 4.80 -13.54
N VAL A 3 1.56 6.13 -13.63
CA VAL A 3 1.34 6.98 -12.47
C VAL A 3 -0.16 6.96 -12.18
N LEU A 4 -0.54 6.46 -11.00
CA LEU A 4 -1.94 6.35 -10.55
C LEU A 4 -2.37 7.53 -9.68
N VAL A 5 -1.43 8.31 -9.14
CA VAL A 5 -1.74 9.52 -8.35
C VAL A 5 -2.74 10.42 -9.09
N GLY A 6 -3.84 10.76 -8.42
CA GLY A 6 -4.95 11.56 -8.95
C GLY A 6 -5.99 10.77 -9.75
N LYS A 7 -5.81 9.45 -9.92
CA LYS A 7 -6.75 8.56 -10.61
C LYS A 7 -7.46 7.65 -9.62
N ARG A 8 -8.62 7.14 -10.01
CA ARG A 8 -9.33 6.10 -9.27
C ARG A 8 -8.48 4.83 -9.22
N ALA A 9 -8.34 4.26 -8.03
CA ALA A 9 -7.63 3.01 -7.82
C ALA A 9 -8.29 1.88 -8.65
N PRO A 10 -7.53 1.05 -9.37
CA PRO A 10 -8.09 -0.05 -10.14
C PRO A 10 -8.94 -0.98 -9.25
N SER A 11 -10.18 -1.24 -9.68
CA SER A 11 -11.10 -2.14 -8.98
C SER A 11 -10.72 -3.60 -9.25
N PHE A 12 -10.98 -4.45 -8.25
CA PHE A 12 -10.80 -5.90 -8.34
C PHE A 12 -11.79 -6.61 -7.43
N LYS A 13 -11.94 -7.91 -7.66
CA LYS A 13 -12.52 -8.89 -6.74
C LYS A 13 -11.61 -10.10 -6.71
N ALA A 14 -11.22 -10.54 -5.52
CA ALA A 14 -10.37 -11.71 -5.33
C ALA A 14 -10.64 -12.34 -3.96
N THR A 15 -10.18 -13.56 -3.76
CA THR A 15 -10.17 -14.18 -2.43
C THR A 15 -9.13 -13.49 -1.56
N ALA A 16 -9.49 -13.15 -0.33
CA ALA A 16 -8.57 -12.68 0.70
C ALA A 16 -8.58 -13.62 1.90
N VAL A 17 -7.50 -13.62 2.68
CA VAL A 17 -7.48 -14.21 4.01
C VAL A 17 -7.55 -13.09 5.03
N ILE A 18 -8.56 -13.12 5.90
CA ILE A 18 -8.83 -12.10 6.92
C ILE A 18 -8.99 -12.80 8.25
N ASP A 19 -8.17 -12.46 9.23
CA ASP A 19 -8.17 -13.11 10.55
C ASP A 19 -8.13 -14.65 10.48
N GLY A 20 -7.36 -15.18 9.52
CA GLY A 20 -7.25 -16.63 9.28
C GLY A 20 -8.43 -17.28 8.54
N GLU A 21 -9.44 -16.51 8.12
CA GLU A 21 -10.59 -17.02 7.37
C GLU A 21 -10.56 -16.58 5.91
N PHE A 22 -11.12 -17.42 5.02
CA PHE A 22 -11.27 -17.09 3.60
C PHE A 22 -12.50 -16.20 3.38
N GLU A 23 -12.29 -15.05 2.75
CA GLU A 23 -13.35 -14.21 2.23
C GLU A 23 -13.28 -14.18 0.70
N GLU A 24 -14.31 -14.70 0.04
CA GLU A 24 -14.46 -14.58 -1.42
C GLU A 24 -14.96 -13.18 -1.81
N ASP A 25 -14.72 -12.78 -3.06
CA ASP A 25 -15.16 -11.48 -3.61
C ASP A 25 -14.70 -10.24 -2.82
N PHE A 26 -13.59 -10.33 -2.08
CA PHE A 26 -13.00 -9.18 -1.39
C PHE A 26 -12.65 -8.07 -2.40
N SER A 27 -13.00 -6.84 -2.06
CA SER A 27 -12.74 -5.66 -2.87
C SER A 27 -12.52 -4.41 -2.01
N LEU A 28 -11.65 -3.51 -2.48
CA LEU A 28 -11.44 -2.21 -1.84
C LEU A 28 -12.68 -1.30 -1.90
N ASP A 29 -13.62 -1.58 -2.82
CA ASP A 29 -14.87 -0.82 -2.94
C ASP A 29 -15.68 -0.79 -1.63
N ARG A 30 -15.47 -1.76 -0.73
CA ARG A 30 -16.12 -1.80 0.59
C ARG A 30 -15.75 -0.63 1.50
N TYR A 31 -14.62 0.02 1.24
CA TYR A 31 -14.09 1.16 2.01
C TYR A 31 -14.50 2.53 1.45
N LEU A 32 -15.05 2.58 0.23
CA LEU A 32 -15.49 3.84 -0.39
C LEU A 32 -16.48 4.58 0.50
N GLY A 33 -16.26 5.88 0.66
CA GLY A 33 -17.01 6.78 1.54
C GLY A 33 -16.84 6.53 3.03
N LYS A 34 -16.06 5.51 3.45
CA LYS A 34 -15.95 5.08 4.86
C LYS A 34 -14.54 5.26 5.41
N LYS A 35 -13.54 4.70 4.73
CA LYS A 35 -12.15 4.64 5.20
C LYS A 35 -11.18 5.01 4.08
N HIS A 36 -10.06 5.62 4.44
CA HIS A 36 -8.87 5.63 3.57
C HIS A 36 -8.28 4.22 3.54
N VAL A 37 -7.46 3.90 2.53
CA VAL A 37 -6.84 2.58 2.40
C VAL A 37 -5.35 2.72 2.15
N ILE A 38 -4.54 2.03 2.95
CA ILE A 38 -3.16 1.68 2.58
C ILE A 38 -3.23 0.30 1.94
N PHE A 39 -3.07 0.28 0.62
CA PHE A 39 -3.02 -0.96 -0.16
C PHE A 39 -1.60 -1.21 -0.60
N TYR A 40 -1.02 -2.33 -0.17
CA TYR A 40 0.39 -2.59 -0.39
C TYR A 40 0.62 -4.00 -0.93
N PHE A 41 1.61 -4.11 -1.82
CA PHE A 41 2.02 -5.34 -2.47
C PHE A 41 3.33 -5.85 -1.87
N TYR A 42 3.53 -7.16 -1.87
CA TYR A 42 4.82 -7.77 -1.55
C TYR A 42 5.13 -8.91 -2.54
N PRO A 43 6.42 -9.26 -2.75
CA PRO A 43 6.79 -10.22 -3.77
C PRO A 43 6.21 -11.63 -3.60
N ALA A 44 6.44 -12.26 -2.45
CA ALA A 44 6.06 -13.65 -2.21
C ALA A 44 5.97 -13.99 -0.73
N ASP A 45 5.08 -14.92 -0.40
CA ASP A 45 4.99 -15.60 0.90
C ASP A 45 6.27 -16.38 1.24
N PHE A 46 6.51 -16.63 2.54
CA PHE A 46 7.63 -17.43 3.05
C PHE A 46 9.04 -16.95 2.59
N THR A 47 9.18 -15.65 2.34
CA THR A 47 10.47 -15.02 2.01
C THR A 47 10.99 -14.14 3.15
N PHE A 48 12.00 -13.29 2.90
CA PHE A 48 12.81 -12.67 3.97
C PHE A 48 12.27 -11.33 4.49
N VAL A 49 12.12 -10.34 3.61
CA VAL A 49 11.68 -8.97 4.01
C VAL A 49 10.15 -8.86 4.10
N CYS A 50 9.43 -9.68 3.35
CA CYS A 50 7.96 -9.66 3.35
C CYS A 50 7.33 -9.86 4.74
N PRO A 51 7.71 -10.88 5.56
CA PRO A 51 7.12 -11.06 6.88
C PRO A 51 7.38 -9.87 7.81
N THR A 52 8.55 -9.23 7.70
CA THR A 52 8.87 -8.07 8.55
C THR A 52 7.97 -6.88 8.27
N GLU A 53 7.62 -6.64 7.00
CA GLU A 53 6.71 -5.55 6.64
C GLU A 53 5.26 -5.84 7.06
N ILE A 54 4.81 -7.08 6.86
CA ILE A 54 3.46 -7.52 7.23
C ILE A 54 3.28 -7.40 8.77
N ILE A 55 4.24 -7.92 9.54
CA ILE A 55 4.19 -7.84 11.00
C ILE A 55 4.26 -6.38 11.49
N ALA A 56 5.09 -5.54 10.88
CA ALA A 56 5.19 -4.13 11.26
C ALA A 56 3.88 -3.36 11.02
N PHE A 57 3.14 -3.67 9.95
CA PHE A 57 1.79 -3.14 9.76
C PHE A 57 0.81 -3.65 10.82
N GLN A 58 0.88 -4.93 11.18
CA GLN A 58 0.03 -5.50 12.23
C GLN A 58 0.26 -4.82 13.58
N GLU A 59 1.52 -4.59 13.96
CA GLU A 59 1.90 -3.94 15.22
C GLU A 59 1.39 -2.49 15.29
N ARG A 60 1.21 -1.84 14.14
CA ARG A 60 0.70 -0.46 14.03
C ARG A 60 -0.76 -0.39 13.60
N LEU A 61 -1.47 -1.52 13.50
CA LEU A 61 -2.82 -1.59 12.93
C LEU A 61 -3.80 -0.66 13.66
N ALA A 62 -3.76 -0.66 15.00
CA ALA A 62 -4.63 0.18 15.82
C ALA A 62 -4.45 1.69 15.55
N ASP A 63 -3.23 2.14 15.25
CA ASP A 63 -2.95 3.55 14.94
C ASP A 63 -3.61 3.97 13.62
N PHE A 64 -3.52 3.11 12.60
CA PHE A 64 -4.16 3.33 11.31
C PHE A 64 -5.69 3.30 11.44
N GLU A 65 -6.24 2.35 12.21
CA GLU A 65 -7.67 2.26 12.45
C GLU A 65 -8.22 3.46 13.21
N ALA A 66 -7.49 3.97 14.20
CA ALA A 66 -7.86 5.18 14.94
C ALA A 66 -7.96 6.42 14.04
N LYS A 67 -7.18 6.45 12.95
CA LYS A 67 -7.24 7.49 11.90
C LYS A 67 -8.21 7.16 10.78
N GLY A 68 -9.00 6.09 10.89
CA GLY A 68 -9.99 5.69 9.89
C GLY A 68 -9.37 5.15 8.60
N VAL A 69 -8.19 4.51 8.70
CA VAL A 69 -7.47 3.90 7.59
C VAL A 69 -7.56 2.38 7.68
N ALA A 70 -7.87 1.71 6.57
CA ALA A 70 -7.78 0.26 6.44
C ALA A 70 -6.42 -0.13 5.85
N ILE A 71 -5.80 -1.17 6.40
CA ILE A 71 -4.60 -1.79 5.84
C ILE A 71 -5.00 -3.02 5.04
N VAL A 72 -4.49 -3.16 3.83
CA VAL A 72 -4.72 -4.33 2.96
C VAL A 72 -3.40 -4.73 2.30
N GLY A 73 -2.96 -5.95 2.54
CA GLY A 73 -1.80 -6.55 1.86
C GLY A 73 -2.23 -7.33 0.62
N CYS A 74 -1.33 -7.48 -0.35
CA CYS A 74 -1.55 -8.27 -1.56
C CYS A 74 -0.24 -8.89 -2.03
N SER A 75 -0.27 -10.14 -2.47
CA SER A 75 0.78 -10.68 -3.36
C SER A 75 0.15 -11.51 -4.46
N THR A 76 1.00 -12.06 -5.32
CA THR A 76 0.55 -12.94 -6.41
C THR A 76 0.47 -14.41 -6.02
N ASP A 77 0.59 -14.71 -4.72
CA ASP A 77 0.40 -16.04 -4.16
C ASP A 77 -1.10 -16.40 -4.09
N THR A 78 -1.37 -17.66 -3.73
CA THR A 78 -2.75 -18.15 -3.55
C THR A 78 -3.23 -17.90 -2.11
N HIS A 79 -4.55 -17.83 -1.91
CA HIS A 79 -5.13 -17.70 -0.58
C HIS A 79 -4.77 -18.88 0.34
N PHE A 80 -4.54 -20.09 -0.22
CA PHE A 80 -4.04 -21.23 0.55
C PHE A 80 -2.62 -20.99 1.10
N SER A 81 -1.75 -20.34 0.32
CA SER A 81 -0.40 -19.98 0.77
C SER A 81 -0.46 -18.98 1.92
N HIS A 82 -1.28 -17.92 1.77
CA HIS A 82 -1.49 -16.93 2.82
C HIS A 82 -1.99 -17.57 4.11
N PHE A 83 -2.99 -18.46 4.02
CA PHE A 83 -3.52 -19.18 5.17
C PHE A 83 -2.44 -20.03 5.84
N ALA A 84 -1.69 -20.83 5.09
CA ALA A 84 -0.59 -21.62 5.66
C ALA A 84 0.45 -20.73 6.36
N TRP A 85 0.74 -19.54 5.81
CA TRP A 85 1.71 -18.62 6.39
C TRP A 85 1.22 -17.96 7.67
N LEU A 86 -0.07 -17.66 7.74
CA LEU A 86 -0.77 -17.20 8.96
C LEU A 86 -0.80 -18.27 10.06
N GLN A 87 -0.81 -19.56 9.71
CA GLN A 87 -0.69 -20.66 10.65
C GLN A 87 0.76 -20.96 11.07
N THR A 88 1.74 -20.27 10.48
CA THR A 88 3.16 -20.48 10.81
C THR A 88 3.57 -19.48 11.88
N ALA A 89 4.16 -19.98 12.98
CA ALA A 89 4.67 -19.14 14.07
C ALA A 89 5.79 -18.20 13.60
N ARG A 90 5.89 -17.01 14.21
CA ARG A 90 6.84 -15.96 13.82
C ARG A 90 8.30 -16.39 13.94
N ASP A 91 8.62 -17.18 14.96
CA ASP A 91 9.97 -17.74 15.19
C ASP A 91 10.39 -18.78 14.14
N ASN A 92 9.44 -19.27 13.35
CA ASN A 92 9.67 -20.12 12.17
C ASN A 92 9.53 -19.34 10.84
N GLY A 93 9.60 -18.01 10.87
CA GLY A 93 9.49 -17.16 9.67
C GLY A 93 8.05 -16.98 9.16
N GLY A 94 7.06 -17.32 9.98
CA GLY A 94 5.65 -17.12 9.69
C GLY A 94 5.12 -15.74 10.04
N ILE A 95 3.82 -15.54 9.84
CA ILE A 95 3.12 -14.28 10.10
C ILE A 95 1.92 -14.46 11.06
N GLU A 96 1.99 -15.44 11.95
CA GLU A 96 0.98 -15.66 13.00
C GLU A 96 0.62 -14.35 13.74
N GLY A 97 -0.70 -14.15 13.93
CA GLY A 97 -1.29 -12.99 14.58
C GLY A 97 -1.55 -11.79 13.66
N VAL A 98 -1.32 -11.92 12.35
CA VAL A 98 -1.76 -10.93 11.35
C VAL A 98 -3.25 -11.11 11.08
N THR A 99 -4.04 -10.04 11.23
CA THR A 99 -5.50 -10.10 11.20
C THR A 99 -6.13 -9.30 10.06
N TYR A 100 -5.42 -8.30 9.52
CA TYR A 100 -5.92 -7.51 8.40
C TYR A 100 -5.90 -8.31 7.07
N PRO A 101 -6.68 -7.88 6.05
CA PRO A 101 -6.84 -8.64 4.82
C PRO A 101 -5.53 -8.82 4.03
N LEU A 102 -5.26 -10.06 3.63
CA LEU A 102 -4.24 -10.45 2.65
C LEU A 102 -4.92 -10.96 1.37
N VAL A 103 -4.89 -10.15 0.32
CA VAL A 103 -5.50 -10.43 -0.99
C VAL A 103 -4.60 -11.34 -1.82
N ALA A 104 -5.17 -12.42 -2.33
CA ALA A 104 -4.50 -13.37 -3.21
C ALA A 104 -4.71 -13.00 -4.71
N ASP A 105 -3.71 -12.35 -5.32
CA ASP A 105 -3.70 -12.04 -6.76
C ASP A 105 -3.08 -13.17 -7.59
N ALA A 106 -3.63 -14.38 -7.47
CA ALA A 106 -3.12 -15.55 -8.19
C ALA A 106 -3.17 -15.35 -9.72
N THR A 107 -4.08 -14.52 -10.22
CA THR A 107 -4.22 -14.17 -11.64
C THR A 107 -3.24 -13.08 -12.11
N LYS A 108 -2.54 -12.42 -11.19
CA LYS A 108 -1.56 -11.34 -11.45
C LYS A 108 -2.16 -10.07 -12.08
N THR A 109 -3.48 -9.99 -12.13
CA THR A 109 -4.22 -8.90 -12.78
C THR A 109 -4.24 -7.67 -11.88
N ILE A 110 -4.28 -7.85 -10.56
CA ILE A 110 -4.26 -6.75 -9.60
C ILE A 110 -2.89 -6.08 -9.63
N ALA A 111 -1.81 -6.85 -9.51
CA ALA A 111 -0.43 -6.36 -9.59
C ALA A 111 -0.15 -5.69 -10.95
N ALA A 112 -0.66 -6.24 -12.05
CA ALA A 112 -0.53 -5.62 -13.37
C ALA A 112 -1.30 -4.29 -13.47
N ASN A 113 -2.54 -4.23 -12.97
CA ASN A 113 -3.36 -3.02 -13.01
C ASN A 113 -2.83 -1.90 -12.11
N TYR A 114 -2.17 -2.24 -11.00
CA TYR A 114 -1.45 -1.30 -10.15
C TYR A 114 -0.02 -1.01 -10.66
N ASP A 115 0.37 -1.62 -11.79
CA ASP A 115 1.67 -1.53 -12.45
C ASP A 115 2.87 -1.78 -11.51
N VAL A 116 2.74 -2.83 -10.71
CA VAL A 116 3.76 -3.34 -9.78
C VAL A 116 4.16 -4.78 -10.08
N LEU A 117 3.55 -5.44 -11.08
CA LEU A 117 3.97 -6.78 -11.50
C LEU A 117 5.38 -6.71 -12.13
N GLY A 118 6.31 -7.51 -11.60
CA GLY A 118 7.62 -7.69 -12.19
C GLY A 118 7.53 -8.48 -13.49
N GLY A 119 8.38 -8.13 -14.47
CA GLY A 119 8.39 -8.79 -15.77
C GLY A 119 7.22 -8.44 -16.67
N HIS A 120 7.10 -9.15 -17.80
CA HIS A 120 6.02 -8.96 -18.78
C HIS A 120 5.83 -10.22 -19.62
N PHE A 121 4.64 -10.33 -20.23
CA PHE A 121 4.38 -11.32 -21.26
C PHE A 121 5.00 -10.88 -22.59
N ASP A 122 5.57 -11.83 -23.31
CA ASP A 122 6.10 -11.65 -24.66
C ASP A 122 5.81 -12.92 -25.49
N TYR A 123 6.27 -12.97 -26.74
CA TYR A 123 6.14 -14.13 -27.61
C TYR A 123 7.50 -14.57 -28.16
N ASN A 124 7.73 -15.88 -28.21
CA ASN A 124 8.93 -16.42 -28.86
C ASN A 124 8.79 -16.43 -30.40
N GLU A 125 9.84 -16.83 -31.11
CA GLU A 125 9.85 -16.91 -32.60
C GLU A 125 8.76 -17.85 -33.17
N ALA A 126 8.30 -18.83 -32.39
CA ALA A 126 7.23 -19.75 -32.76
C ALA A 126 5.82 -19.17 -32.49
N GLY A 127 5.72 -17.96 -31.93
CA GLY A 127 4.45 -17.32 -31.57
C GLY A 127 3.83 -17.83 -30.28
N GLU A 128 4.60 -18.55 -29.45
CA GLU A 128 4.14 -19.04 -28.14
C GLU A 128 4.38 -17.97 -27.08
N MET A 129 3.42 -17.81 -26.16
CA MET A 129 3.52 -16.86 -25.06
C MET A 129 4.63 -17.28 -24.09
N ILE A 130 5.49 -16.33 -23.75
CA ILE A 130 6.54 -16.47 -22.75
C ILE A 130 6.40 -15.38 -21.69
N PHE A 131 7.07 -15.57 -20.55
CA PHE A 131 7.18 -14.55 -19.53
C PHE A 131 8.65 -14.14 -19.37
N VAL A 132 8.92 -12.84 -19.49
CA VAL A 132 10.26 -12.28 -19.35
C VAL A 132 10.34 -11.58 -17.99
N GLY A 133 11.23 -12.06 -17.12
CA GLY A 133 11.40 -11.55 -15.75
C GLY A 133 10.73 -12.45 -14.70
N SER A 134 10.40 -11.88 -13.53
CA SER A 134 9.81 -12.62 -12.41
C SER A 134 8.37 -12.18 -12.16
N PRO A 135 7.36 -13.07 -12.24
CA PRO A 135 5.94 -12.72 -12.17
C PRO A 135 5.46 -12.49 -10.73
N LEU A 136 6.26 -11.75 -9.96
CA LEU A 136 6.03 -11.36 -8.57
C LEU A 136 5.84 -9.85 -8.49
N ALA A 137 5.04 -9.37 -7.54
CA ALA A 137 4.89 -7.93 -7.37
C ALA A 137 6.16 -7.30 -6.76
N TYR A 138 6.53 -6.10 -7.21
CA TYR A 138 7.43 -5.24 -6.46
C TYR A 138 6.79 -4.79 -5.14
N ARG A 139 7.58 -4.18 -4.25
CA ARG A 139 7.10 -3.64 -2.97
C ARG A 139 6.37 -2.31 -3.19
N GLY A 140 5.21 -2.38 -3.84
CA GLY A 140 4.33 -1.24 -4.10
C GLY A 140 3.48 -0.89 -2.87
N LEU A 141 3.24 0.38 -2.61
CA LEU A 141 2.30 0.87 -1.60
C LEU A 141 1.51 2.03 -2.18
N PHE A 142 0.21 2.04 -1.92
CA PHE A 142 -0.74 3.04 -2.40
C PHE A 142 -1.58 3.55 -1.24
N LEU A 143 -1.60 4.88 -1.04
CA LEU A 143 -2.56 5.56 -0.18
C LEU A 143 -3.74 6.00 -1.03
N ILE A 144 -4.91 5.47 -0.72
CA ILE A 144 -6.16 5.69 -1.44
C ILE A 144 -7.12 6.44 -0.50
N ASP A 145 -7.73 7.52 -0.99
CA ASP A 145 -8.69 8.29 -0.22
C ASP A 145 -10.09 7.64 -0.19
N LYS A 146 -11.01 8.28 0.54
CA LYS A 146 -12.39 7.80 0.69
C LYS A 146 -13.19 7.83 -0.62
N ASP A 147 -12.78 8.62 -1.61
CA ASP A 147 -13.39 8.65 -2.94
C ASP A 147 -12.80 7.58 -3.88
N GLY A 148 -11.83 6.80 -3.38
CA GLY A 148 -11.14 5.77 -4.14
C GLY A 148 -10.03 6.32 -5.04
N ILE A 149 -9.55 7.55 -4.80
CA ILE A 149 -8.48 8.18 -5.58
C ILE A 149 -7.13 7.88 -4.93
N VAL A 150 -6.16 7.45 -5.73
CA VAL A 150 -4.77 7.27 -5.26
C VAL A 150 -4.15 8.66 -5.02
N ARG A 151 -3.69 8.91 -3.80
CA ARG A 151 -3.07 10.19 -3.39
C ARG A 151 -1.57 10.11 -3.23
N HIS A 152 -1.05 8.93 -2.94
CA HIS A 152 0.38 8.68 -2.84
C HIS A 152 0.68 7.24 -3.27
N GLN A 153 1.82 7.04 -3.93
CA GLN A 153 2.33 5.72 -4.26
C GLN A 153 3.85 5.67 -4.09
N VAL A 154 4.35 4.52 -3.66
CA VAL A 154 5.79 4.22 -3.63
C VAL A 154 6.00 2.82 -4.18
N VAL A 155 7.10 2.59 -4.89
CA VAL A 155 7.49 1.27 -5.38
C VAL A 155 8.97 1.07 -5.07
N ASN A 156 9.26 0.12 -4.19
CA ASN A 156 10.62 -0.26 -3.86
C ASN A 156 11.04 -1.53 -4.63
N ASP A 157 12.33 -1.62 -4.95
CA ASP A 157 12.95 -2.84 -5.47
C ASP A 157 12.93 -3.95 -4.41
N GLY A 158 13.08 -5.21 -4.85
CA GLY A 158 12.98 -6.43 -4.04
C GLY A 158 13.71 -6.42 -2.69
N PRO A 159 14.97 -5.96 -2.58
CA PRO A 159 15.71 -5.99 -1.30
C PRO A 159 15.39 -4.82 -0.36
N LEU A 160 14.58 -3.84 -0.77
CA LEU A 160 14.39 -2.59 -0.05
C LEU A 160 13.03 -2.56 0.68
N GLY A 161 13.03 -2.89 1.97
CA GLY A 161 11.84 -2.76 2.81
C GLY A 161 11.30 -1.33 2.90
N ARG A 162 10.00 -1.19 3.16
CA ARG A 162 9.30 0.10 3.33
C ARG A 162 9.39 0.62 4.77
N SER A 163 9.05 1.90 4.93
CA SER A 163 8.87 2.54 6.23
C SER A 163 7.38 2.69 6.55
N ILE A 164 6.96 2.14 7.70
CA ILE A 164 5.59 2.30 8.21
C ILE A 164 5.36 3.73 8.70
N ASP A 165 6.39 4.38 9.24
CA ASP A 165 6.32 5.77 9.69
C ASP A 165 6.10 6.73 8.52
N GLU A 166 6.71 6.47 7.35
CA GLU A 166 6.45 7.28 6.16
C GLU A 166 5.03 7.06 5.62
N ALA A 167 4.51 5.82 5.67
CA ALA A 167 3.13 5.55 5.30
C ALA A 167 2.16 6.31 6.23
N MET A 168 2.41 6.31 7.55
CA MET A 168 1.63 7.07 8.52
C MET A 168 1.75 8.59 8.29
N ARG A 169 2.96 9.11 8.07
CA ARG A 169 3.20 10.53 7.79
C ARG A 169 2.42 11.01 6.55
N MET A 170 2.33 10.18 5.51
CA MET A 170 1.55 10.49 4.32
C MET A 170 0.04 10.43 4.55
N VAL A 171 -0.45 9.54 5.42
CA VAL A 171 -1.84 9.55 5.91
C VAL A 171 -2.13 10.87 6.62
N ASP A 172 -1.26 11.28 7.54
CA ASP A 172 -1.43 12.51 8.32
C ASP A 172 -1.46 13.74 7.40
N ALA A 173 -0.54 13.81 6.43
CA ALA A 173 -0.45 14.93 5.50
C ALA A 173 -1.71 15.03 4.62
N LEU A 174 -2.22 13.90 4.14
CA LEU A 174 -3.45 13.86 3.34
C LEU A 174 -4.65 14.32 4.17
N GLN A 175 -4.83 13.76 5.36
CA GLN A 175 -5.97 14.09 6.22
C GLN A 175 -5.92 15.54 6.71
N TYR A 176 -4.73 16.07 6.98
CA TYR A 176 -4.54 17.48 7.33
C TYR A 176 -4.97 18.39 6.17
N PHE A 177 -4.54 18.08 4.94
CA PHE A 177 -4.95 18.84 3.75
C PHE A 177 -6.46 18.75 3.51
N GLU A 178 -7.06 17.56 3.59
CA GLU A 178 -8.51 17.36 3.43
C GLU A 178 -9.32 18.17 4.45
N LYS A 179 -8.84 18.27 5.69
CA LYS A 179 -9.52 18.97 6.78
C LYS A 179 -9.34 20.49 6.73
N ASN A 180 -8.14 20.97 6.43
CA ASN A 180 -7.77 22.39 6.61
C ASN A 180 -7.60 23.16 5.30
N GLY A 181 -7.44 22.47 4.16
CA GLY A 181 -7.14 23.10 2.86
C GLY A 181 -5.72 23.66 2.74
N GLU A 182 -4.87 23.41 3.74
CA GLU A 182 -3.47 23.83 3.79
C GLU A 182 -2.54 22.73 3.28
N VAL A 183 -1.52 23.12 2.53
CA VAL A 183 -0.54 22.18 1.99
C VAL A 183 0.55 21.86 3.02
N CYS A 184 1.00 20.61 3.00
CA CYS A 184 2.05 20.12 3.89
C CYS A 184 3.43 20.31 3.22
N PRO A 185 4.35 21.11 3.80
CA PRO A 185 5.69 21.32 3.26
C PRO A 185 6.57 20.05 3.35
N ALA A 186 7.80 20.12 2.80
CA ALA A 186 8.76 19.03 2.88
C ALA A 186 9.06 18.64 4.34
N ASN A 187 9.11 17.33 4.62
CA ASN A 187 9.33 16.76 5.96
C ASN A 187 8.28 17.18 7.01
N TRP A 188 7.08 17.59 6.55
CA TRP A 188 5.97 17.86 7.43
C TRP A 188 5.52 16.58 8.15
N GLU A 189 5.25 16.74 9.44
CA GLU A 189 4.74 15.74 10.37
C GLU A 189 3.59 16.37 11.15
N GLU A 190 2.69 15.55 11.68
CA GLU A 190 1.55 16.02 12.48
C GLU A 190 2.02 16.96 13.61
N GLY A 191 1.42 18.14 13.70
CA GLY A 191 1.77 19.18 14.66
C GLY A 191 2.80 20.21 14.18
N LYS A 192 3.50 20.00 13.06
CA LYS A 192 4.37 21.01 12.44
C LYS A 192 3.56 22.05 11.64
N GLU A 193 4.15 23.23 11.44
CA GLU A 193 3.54 24.31 10.68
C GLU A 193 3.29 23.88 9.22
N ALA A 194 2.04 23.98 8.79
CA ALA A 194 1.64 23.80 7.39
C ALA A 194 1.65 25.15 6.66
N MET A 195 1.21 25.17 5.40
CA MET A 195 1.30 26.36 4.57
C MET A 195 0.02 26.56 3.75
N SER A 196 -0.50 27.79 3.73
CA SER A 196 -1.58 28.14 2.81
C SER A 196 -1.05 28.16 1.37
N ALA A 197 -1.80 27.59 0.42
CA ALA A 197 -1.41 27.50 -0.99
C ALA A 197 -1.57 28.83 -1.76
N THR A 198 -0.97 29.92 -1.25
CA THR A 198 -0.97 31.26 -1.85
C THR A 198 0.44 31.83 -1.89
N ARG A 199 0.66 32.87 -2.71
CA ARG A 199 1.96 33.57 -2.78
C ARG A 199 2.38 34.18 -1.44
N GLU A 200 1.42 34.73 -0.71
CA GLU A 200 1.66 35.28 0.62
C GLU A 200 1.92 34.18 1.65
N GLY A 201 1.19 33.06 1.58
CA GLY A 201 1.37 31.91 2.45
C GLY A 201 2.79 31.35 2.39
N VAL A 202 3.33 31.15 1.19
CA VAL A 202 4.71 30.66 1.02
C VAL A 202 5.75 31.68 1.47
N ALA A 203 5.56 32.98 1.20
CA ALA A 203 6.49 34.02 1.65
C ALA A 203 6.55 34.09 3.18
N ASN A 204 5.40 34.03 3.85
CA ASN A 204 5.31 34.03 5.31
C ASN A 204 5.95 32.77 5.92
N TYR A 205 5.65 31.60 5.36
CA TYR A 205 6.21 30.33 5.84
C TYR A 205 7.74 30.31 5.73
N LEU A 206 8.29 30.63 4.55
CA LEU A 206 9.74 30.63 4.33
C LEU A 206 10.44 31.75 5.11
N GLY A 207 9.80 32.91 5.28
CA GLY A 207 10.33 34.01 6.09
C GLY A 207 10.56 33.64 7.55
N LYS A 208 9.67 32.82 8.13
CA LYS A 208 9.85 32.30 9.50
C LYS A 208 10.99 31.29 9.59
N GLN A 209 11.13 30.41 8.59
CA GLN A 209 12.19 29.39 8.55
C GLN A 209 13.60 30.00 8.39
N ALA A 210 13.71 31.11 7.65
CA ALA A 210 14.99 31.80 7.45
C ALA A 210 15.46 32.62 8.67
N ALA A 211 14.59 32.82 9.67
CA ALA A 211 14.90 33.56 10.89
C ALA A 211 15.50 32.68 12.01
N HIS A 212 15.61 31.37 11.77
CA HIS A 212 16.21 30.37 12.66
C HIS A 212 17.50 29.80 12.04
#